data_AF-A0A849F5J7-F1
#
_entry.id   AF-A0A849F5J7-F1
#
_cell.length_a   1.000
_cell.length_b   1.000
_cell.length_c   1.000
_cell.angle_alpha   90.00
_cell.angle_beta   90.00
_cell.angle_gamma   90.00
#
_symmetry.space_group_name_H-M   'P 1'
#
loop_
_entity.id
_entity.type
_entity.pdbx_description
1 polymer ?
#
loop_
_entity_poly.entity_id
_entity_poly.type
_entity_poly.pdbx_seq_one_letter_code
_entity_poly.pdbx_strand_id
1 'polypeptide(L)'
;MIDRLLALPLIVLVMGIGAASMMLPAVHAVVIDDHHVARAFFYFSILFLILFVLIAIATSGYRIRRQGRSHLIALLATFTVLPLMLAVPFYEAVRNTTYLNAYVELVSS
;
A
#
# COMPACT_ATOMS: atom_id res chain seq x y z
N MET A 1 -7.27 -6.46 21.25
CA MET A 1 -7.60 -6.13 19.83
C MET A 1 -6.35 -5.91 19.00
N ILE A 2 -5.36 -5.15 19.50
CA ILE A 2 -4.05 -4.95 18.86
C ILE A 2 -3.31 -6.27 18.61
N ASP A 3 -3.46 -7.25 19.50
CA ASP A 3 -2.82 -8.58 19.37
C ASP A 3 -3.25 -9.33 18.10
N ARG A 4 -4.48 -9.09 17.62
CA ARG A 4 -4.97 -9.68 16.36
C ARG A 4 -4.34 -9.02 15.13
N LEU A 5 -4.00 -7.73 15.19
CA LEU A 5 -3.26 -7.06 14.12
C LEU A 5 -1.81 -7.52 14.07
N LEU A 6 -1.16 -7.66 15.23
CA LEU A 6 0.23 -8.11 15.31
C LEU A 6 0.42 -9.59 14.92
N ALA A 7 -0.67 -10.38 14.92
CA ALA A 7 -0.67 -11.75 14.43
C ALA A 7 -0.74 -11.84 12.89
N LEU A 8 -1.05 -10.75 12.19
CA LEU A 8 -1.10 -10.74 10.72
C LEU A 8 0.31 -10.86 10.12
N PRO A 9 0.44 -11.43 8.91
CA PRO A 9 1.69 -11.40 8.18
C PRO A 9 2.16 -9.95 7.97
N LEU A 10 3.45 -9.69 8.19
CA LEU A 10 4.04 -8.33 8.14
C LEU A 10 3.69 -7.58 6.85
N ILE A 11 3.70 -8.26 5.69
CA ILE A 11 3.34 -7.66 4.40
C ILE A 11 1.92 -7.10 4.37
N VAL A 12 0.96 -7.78 5.02
CA VAL A 12 -0.44 -7.33 5.09
C VAL A 12 -0.53 -6.07 5.94
N LEU A 13 0.20 -6.03 7.06
CA LEU A 13 0.27 -4.84 7.92
C LEU A 13 0.84 -3.64 7.14
N VAL A 14 1.96 -3.83 6.45
CA VAL A 14 2.62 -2.76 5.68
C VAL A 14 1.75 -2.30 4.50
N MET A 15 1.04 -3.21 3.84
CA MET A 15 0.04 -2.89 2.81
C MET A 15 -1.07 -1.98 3.37
N GLY A 16 -1.61 -2.32 4.55
CA GLY A 16 -2.64 -1.51 5.22
C GLY A 16 -2.13 -0.12 5.59
N ILE A 17 -0.90 -0.03 6.12
CA ILE A 17 -0.25 1.25 6.42
C ILE A 17 -0.03 2.07 5.15
N GLY A 18 0.43 1.43 4.06
CA GLY A 18 0.60 2.08 2.76
C GLY A 18 -0.72 2.64 2.22
N ALA A 19 -1.79 1.85 2.25
CA ALA A 19 -3.12 2.29 1.82
C ALA A 19 -3.65 3.47 2.66
N ALA A 20 -3.50 3.41 3.98
CA ALA A 20 -3.88 4.51 4.87
C ALA A 20 -3.01 5.77 4.65
N SER A 21 -1.72 5.58 4.38
CA SER A 21 -0.80 6.70 4.13
C SER A 21 -1.17 7.51 2.90
N MET A 22 -1.86 6.92 1.91
CA MET A 22 -2.37 7.64 0.73
C MET A 22 -3.40 8.73 1.06
N MET A 23 -4.02 8.72 2.25
CA MET A 23 -4.89 9.83 2.67
C MET A 23 -4.11 11.12 2.93
N LEU A 24 -2.84 11.05 3.33
CA LEU A 24 -1.98 12.24 3.51
C LEU A 24 -1.82 13.05 2.20
N PRO A 25 -1.30 12.49 1.09
CA PRO A 25 -1.19 13.22 -0.15
C PRO A 25 -2.57 13.60 -0.74
N ALA A 26 -3.62 12.81 -0.50
CA ALA A 26 -4.97 13.19 -0.92
C ALA A 26 -5.47 14.47 -0.22
N VAL A 27 -5.32 14.55 1.11
CA VAL A 27 -5.69 15.76 1.89
C VAL A 27 -4.82 16.94 1.48
N HIS A 28 -3.52 16.74 1.32
CA HIS A 28 -2.61 17.78 0.86
C HIS A 28 -3.01 18.33 -0.52
N ALA A 29 -3.39 17.46 -1.46
CA ALA A 29 -3.84 17.85 -2.79
C ALA A 29 -5.13 18.68 -2.77
N VAL A 30 -6.08 18.37 -1.86
CA VAL A 30 -7.29 19.19 -1.67
C VAL A 30 -6.94 20.60 -1.17
N VAL A 31 -5.96 20.73 -0.26
CA VAL A 31 -5.55 22.03 0.30
C VAL A 31 -4.96 22.96 -0.77
N ILE A 32 -4.30 22.40 -1.79
CA ILE A 32 -3.73 23.15 -2.91
C ILE A 32 -4.65 23.20 -4.15
N ASP A 33 -5.93 22.87 -3.99
CA ASP A 33 -6.95 22.83 -5.05
C ASP A 33 -6.65 21.87 -6.23
N ASP A 34 -5.73 20.93 -6.07
CA ASP A 34 -5.46 19.87 -7.07
C ASP A 34 -6.42 18.69 -6.90
N HIS A 35 -7.63 18.89 -7.39
CA HIS A 35 -8.71 17.93 -7.33
C HIS A 35 -8.45 16.66 -8.16
N HIS A 36 -7.52 16.71 -9.12
CA HIS A 36 -7.16 15.53 -9.92
C HIS A 36 -6.34 14.56 -9.07
N VAL A 37 -5.24 15.06 -8.49
CA VAL A 37 -4.37 14.27 -7.62
C VAL A 37 -5.11 13.82 -6.37
N ALA A 38 -5.94 14.68 -5.77
CA ALA A 38 -6.75 14.34 -4.60
C ALA A 38 -7.63 13.11 -4.86
N ARG A 39 -8.35 13.08 -5.98
CA ARG A 39 -9.25 11.98 -6.34
C ARG A 39 -8.48 10.68 -6.61
N ALA A 40 -7.35 10.77 -7.32
CA ALA A 40 -6.51 9.60 -7.59
C ALA A 40 -6.09 8.92 -6.27
N PHE A 41 -5.42 9.66 -5.38
CA PHE A 41 -4.95 9.10 -4.12
C PHE A 41 -6.10 8.66 -3.20
N PHE A 42 -7.21 9.41 -3.15
CA PHE A 42 -8.35 9.06 -2.30
C PHE A 42 -9.05 7.76 -2.75
N TYR A 43 -9.34 7.60 -4.04
CA TYR A 43 -10.02 6.40 -4.54
C TYR A 43 -9.14 5.15 -4.40
N PHE A 44 -7.84 5.26 -4.70
CA PHE A 44 -6.92 4.14 -4.52
C PHE A 44 -6.67 3.81 -3.05
N SER A 45 -6.64 4.82 -2.15
CA SER A 45 -6.60 4.59 -0.71
C SER A 45 -7.76 3.71 -0.23
N ILE A 46 -8.99 4.06 -0.61
CA ILE A 46 -10.19 3.28 -0.25
C ILE A 46 -10.14 1.87 -0.85
N LEU A 47 -9.84 1.76 -2.16
CA LEU A 47 -9.75 0.47 -2.85
C LEU A 47 -8.78 -0.48 -2.14
N PHE A 48 -7.59 0.03 -1.81
CA PHE A 48 -6.56 -0.75 -1.16
C PHE A 48 -6.83 -1.04 0.31
N LEU A 49 -7.52 -0.15 1.03
CA LEU A 49 -8.00 -0.43 2.39
C LEU A 49 -9.04 -1.55 2.40
N ILE A 50 -9.95 -1.57 1.43
CA ILE A 50 -10.90 -2.67 1.25
C ILE A 50 -10.15 -3.97 0.99
N LEU A 51 -9.18 -3.96 0.07
CA LEU A 51 -8.35 -5.13 -0.22
C LEU A 51 -7.58 -5.60 1.02
N PHE A 52 -6.99 -4.69 1.78
CA PHE A 52 -6.31 -4.97 3.04
C PHE A 52 -7.25 -5.66 4.03
N VAL A 53 -8.47 -5.15 4.23
CA VAL A 53 -9.45 -5.75 5.15
C VAL A 53 -9.79 -7.17 4.72
N LEU A 54 -10.05 -7.41 3.42
CA LEU A 54 -10.35 -8.74 2.89
C LEU A 54 -9.19 -9.71 3.13
N ILE A 55 -7.96 -9.31 2.82
CA ILE A 55 -6.76 -10.13 3.02
C ILE A 55 -6.52 -10.39 4.51
N ALA A 56 -6.65 -9.36 5.36
CA ALA A 56 -6.47 -9.47 6.80
C ALA A 56 -7.47 -10.44 7.43
N ILE A 57 -8.73 -10.40 7.01
CA ILE A 57 -9.74 -11.39 7.45
C ILE A 57 -9.33 -12.79 6.99
N ALA A 58 -8.97 -12.95 5.72
CA ALA A 58 -8.56 -14.25 5.15
C ALA A 58 -7.30 -14.83 5.82
N THR A 59 -6.37 -13.99 6.29
CA THR A 59 -5.14 -14.42 6.96
C THR A 59 -5.22 -14.46 8.49
N SER A 60 -6.33 -14.02 9.10
CA SER A 60 -6.49 -13.95 10.56
C SER A 60 -6.36 -15.29 11.30
N GLY A 61 -6.54 -16.42 10.61
CA GLY A 61 -6.36 -17.77 11.15
C GLY A 61 -4.99 -18.42 10.84
N TYR A 62 -4.11 -17.72 10.12
CA TYR A 62 -2.86 -18.29 9.65
C TYR A 62 -1.80 -18.37 10.75
N ARG A 63 -1.39 -19.58 11.14
CA ARG A 63 -0.30 -19.79 12.10
C ARG A 63 1.06 -19.77 11.39
N ILE A 64 1.88 -18.77 11.70
CA ILE A 64 3.22 -18.61 11.13
C ILE A 64 4.14 -19.73 11.64
N ARG A 65 4.36 -20.75 10.80
CA ARG A 65 5.13 -21.96 11.17
C ARG A 65 6.65 -21.79 11.12
N ARG A 66 7.16 -20.79 10.38
CA ARG A 66 8.58 -20.44 10.29
C ARG A 66 8.75 -18.92 10.19
N GLN A 67 8.94 -18.29 11.34
CA GLN A 67 8.95 -16.83 11.48
C GLN A 67 10.05 -16.16 10.64
N GLY A 68 11.29 -16.67 10.65
CA GLY A 68 12.40 -16.11 9.86
C GLY A 68 12.15 -16.06 8.35
N ARG A 69 11.68 -17.17 7.75
CA ARG A 69 11.31 -17.20 6.32
C ARG A 69 10.16 -16.25 6.00
N SER A 70 9.18 -16.14 6.89
CA SER A 70 8.04 -15.24 6.71
C SER A 70 8.48 -13.77 6.72
N HIS A 71 9.44 -13.40 7.57
CA HIS A 71 9.98 -12.04 7.60
C HIS A 71 10.80 -11.72 6.35
N LEU A 72 11.64 -12.64 5.86
CA LEU A 72 12.39 -12.43 4.62
C LEU A 72 11.48 -12.27 3.40
N ILE A 73 10.43 -13.10 3.29
CA ILE A 73 9.43 -12.97 2.22
C ILE A 73 8.67 -11.65 2.36
N ALA A 74 8.34 -11.24 3.59
CA ALA A 74 7.67 -9.98 3.83
C ALA A 74 8.55 -8.79 3.44
N LEU A 75 9.84 -8.80 3.78
CA LEU A 75 10.79 -7.77 3.35
C LEU A 75 10.86 -7.70 1.83
N LEU A 76 11.06 -8.84 1.16
CA LEU A 76 11.07 -8.90 -0.30
C LEU A 76 9.77 -8.35 -0.89
N ALA A 77 8.62 -8.75 -0.36
CA ALA A 77 7.32 -8.26 -0.81
C ALA A 77 7.14 -6.76 -0.53
N THR A 78 7.63 -6.25 0.60
CA THR A 78 7.59 -4.82 0.91
C THR A 78 8.41 -4.02 -0.10
N PHE A 79 9.56 -4.50 -0.55
CA PHE A 79 10.37 -3.78 -1.54
C PHE A 79 9.93 -4.00 -3.00
N THR A 80 9.00 -4.92 -3.28
CA THR A 80 8.57 -5.24 -4.66
C THR A 80 7.09 -4.97 -4.89
N VAL A 81 6.22 -5.47 -4.02
CA VAL A 81 4.76 -5.36 -4.12
C VAL A 81 4.28 -4.01 -3.63
N LEU A 82 4.87 -3.46 -2.57
CA LEU A 82 4.44 -2.16 -2.05
C LEU A 82 4.67 -1.03 -3.07
N PRO A 83 5.84 -0.90 -3.72
CA PRO A 83 6.04 0.13 -4.74
C PRO A 83 5.10 -0.07 -5.93
N LEU A 84 4.82 -1.31 -6.31
CA LEU A 84 3.88 -1.63 -7.39
C LEU A 84 2.45 -1.16 -7.07
N MET A 85 2.04 -1.31 -5.82
CA MET A 85 0.76 -0.82 -5.31
C MET A 85 0.71 0.73 -5.28
N LEU A 86 1.76 1.37 -4.75
CA LEU A 86 1.86 2.83 -4.67
C LEU A 86 2.05 3.50 -6.04
N ALA A 87 2.56 2.78 -7.03
CA ALA A 87 2.74 3.27 -8.41
C ALA A 87 1.41 3.57 -9.10
N VAL A 88 0.32 2.92 -8.69
CA VAL A 88 -1.00 3.11 -9.32
C VAL A 88 -1.53 4.54 -9.15
N PRO A 89 -1.69 5.09 -7.92
CA PRO A 89 -2.09 6.48 -7.76
C PRO A 89 -1.05 7.47 -8.28
N PHE A 90 0.25 7.14 -8.19
CA PHE A 90 1.32 8.02 -8.70
C PHE A 90 1.26 8.17 -10.23
N TYR A 91 1.07 7.06 -10.95
CA TYR A 91 0.88 7.05 -12.39
C TYR A 91 -0.34 7.87 -12.80
N GLU A 92 -1.48 7.67 -12.12
CA GLU A 92 -2.72 8.39 -12.40
C GLU A 92 -2.63 9.89 -12.06
N ALA A 93 -1.82 10.26 -11.06
CA ALA A 93 -1.58 11.65 -10.66
C ALA A 93 -0.66 12.39 -11.66
N VAL A 94 0.44 11.77 -12.08
CA VAL A 94 1.48 12.41 -12.91
C VAL A 94 1.12 12.42 -14.41
N ARG A 95 0.43 11.37 -14.91
CA ARG A 95 -0.05 11.17 -16.30
C ARG A 95 0.95 11.35 -17.46
N ASN A 96 2.17 11.81 -17.20
CA ASN A 96 3.19 12.09 -18.20
C ASN A 96 4.34 11.06 -18.20
N THR A 97 4.14 9.92 -17.51
CA THR A 97 5.13 8.84 -17.40
C THR A 97 4.48 7.51 -17.71
N THR A 98 5.29 6.49 -18.02
CA THR A 98 4.79 5.11 -18.13
C THR A 98 4.68 4.48 -16.75
N TYR A 99 3.81 3.48 -16.58
CA TYR A 99 3.67 2.75 -15.33
C TYR A 99 4.99 2.13 -14.84
N LEU A 100 5.85 1.67 -15.78
CA LEU A 100 7.17 1.13 -15.46
C LEU A 100 8.09 2.21 -14.88
N ASN A 101 8.09 3.42 -15.45
CA ASN A 101 8.86 4.53 -14.89
C ASN A 101 8.37 4.91 -13.49
N ALA A 102 7.04 5.01 -13.30
CA ALA A 102 6.44 5.25 -11.99
C ALA A 102 6.86 4.21 -10.93
N TYR A 103 6.89 2.93 -11.32
CA TYR A 103 7.37 1.86 -10.44
C TYR A 103 8.85 2.01 -10.08
N VAL A 104 9.72 2.20 -11.07
CA VAL A 104 11.17 2.35 -10.84
C VAL A 104 11.48 3.57 -9.98
N GLU A 105 10.77 4.67 -10.21
CA GLU A 105 10.94 5.90 -9.43
C GLU A 105 10.66 5.67 -7.95
N LEU A 106 9.56 4.97 -7.63
CA LEU A 106 9.21 4.60 -6.25
C LEU A 106 10.15 3.55 -5.62
N VAL A 107 10.83 2.73 -6.42
CA VAL A 107 11.87 1.82 -5.92
C VAL A 107 13.19 2.55 -5.69
N SER A 108 13.44 3.63 -6.43
CA SER A 108 14.68 4.40 -6.36
C SER A 108 14.70 5.50 -5.29
N SER A 109 13.54 5.88 -4.77
CA SER A 109 13.34 6.91 -3.72
C SER A 109 13.51 6.36 -2.31
#